data_AF-A0AAU6CHR3-F1
#
_entry.id   AF-A0AAU6CHR3-F1
#
_cell.length_a   1.000
_cell.length_b   1.000
_cell.length_c   1.000
_cell.angle_alpha   90.00
_cell.angle_beta   90.00
_cell.angle_gamma   90.00
#
_symmetry.space_group_name_H-M   'P 1'
#
loop_
_entity.id
_entity.type
_entity.pdbx_description
1 polymer ?
#
loop_
_entity_poly.entity_id
_entity_poly.type
_entity_poly.pdbx_seq_one_letter_code
_entity_poly.pdbx_strand_id
1 'polypeptide(L)'
;MQSVQGASPQVATLSLPARIAVAVTVGVVAVGALLHLGMVFLHVAPSNTLSKQHATAVNDYIYPEFEQNWKLFAPDPVQQNNHVQARAEVRKQDGSTQTTGWVDMTAIDVADMRHNLLPSHTEQNELRRAWSYYTDTHNDQNQPTAGNGSDLSSAYLQNILAKRLGPTLNGGTVVRIQARAATTAVARPSWSGESIDTTTQYRELPWWTVTTAPAGQEKTS
;
A
#
# COMPACT_ATOMS: atom_id res chain seq x y z
N MET A 1 -40.77 -17.21 -55.16
CA MET A 1 -40.20 -17.24 -53.79
C MET A 1 -38.78 -17.76 -53.90
N GLN A 2 -37.78 -16.89 -53.85
CA GLN A 2 -36.36 -17.28 -53.87
C GLN A 2 -35.93 -17.53 -52.42
N SER A 3 -35.48 -18.76 -52.15
CA SER A 3 -34.91 -19.16 -50.87
C SER A 3 -33.54 -18.50 -50.70
N VAL A 4 -33.45 -17.55 -49.78
CA VAL A 4 -32.17 -17.00 -49.32
C VAL A 4 -31.48 -18.10 -48.51
N GLN A 5 -30.60 -18.85 -49.16
CA GLN A 5 -29.65 -19.72 -48.46
C GLN A 5 -28.68 -18.81 -47.71
N GLY A 6 -28.83 -18.74 -46.38
CA GLY A 6 -27.91 -18.03 -45.51
C GLY A 6 -26.48 -18.56 -45.68
N ALA A 7 -25.51 -17.66 -45.76
CA ALA A 7 -24.10 -18.00 -45.88
C ALA A 7 -23.70 -18.99 -44.78
N SER A 8 -23.10 -20.12 -45.18
CA SER A 8 -22.53 -21.11 -44.26
C SER A 8 -21.57 -20.40 -43.28
N PRO A 9 -21.60 -20.72 -41.98
CA PRO A 9 -20.74 -20.05 -41.00
C PRO A 9 -19.26 -20.17 -41.41
N GLN A 10 -18.56 -19.04 -41.44
CA GLN A 10 -17.15 -18.86 -41.89
C GLN A 10 -16.12 -19.77 -41.19
N VAL A 11 -16.52 -20.57 -40.20
CA VAL A 11 -15.69 -21.61 -39.57
C VAL A 11 -15.39 -22.76 -40.54
N ALA A 12 -16.23 -22.95 -41.56
CA ALA A 12 -16.09 -24.03 -42.54
C ALA A 12 -14.99 -23.81 -43.60
N THR A 13 -14.31 -22.65 -43.63
CA THR A 13 -13.21 -22.35 -44.57
C THR A 13 -11.81 -22.51 -43.97
N LEU A 14 -11.71 -22.75 -42.65
CA LEU A 14 -10.43 -22.94 -41.97
C LEU A 14 -9.86 -24.34 -42.24
N SER A 15 -8.53 -24.44 -42.40
CA SER A 15 -7.83 -25.72 -42.48
C SER A 15 -7.98 -26.50 -41.17
N LEU A 16 -7.88 -27.83 -41.21
CA LEU A 16 -8.00 -28.68 -40.01
C LEU A 16 -7.04 -28.24 -38.87
N PRO A 17 -5.76 -27.92 -39.12
CA PRO A 17 -4.87 -27.40 -38.08
C PRO A 17 -5.34 -26.07 -37.50
N ALA A 18 -5.85 -25.15 -38.32
CA ALA A 18 -6.36 -23.86 -37.86
C ALA A 18 -7.62 -24.04 -36.99
N ARG A 19 -8.51 -24.97 -37.34
CA ARG A 19 -9.69 -25.29 -36.51
C ARG A 19 -9.29 -25.89 -35.16
N ILE A 20 -8.30 -26.77 -35.13
CA ILE A 20 -7.76 -27.33 -33.88
C ILE A 20 -7.18 -26.22 -33.03
N ALA A 21 -6.34 -25.35 -33.60
CA ALA A 21 -5.77 -24.21 -32.89
C ALA A 21 -6.85 -23.30 -32.29
N VAL A 22 -7.85 -22.91 -33.09
CA VAL A 22 -8.98 -22.09 -32.60
C VAL A 22 -9.75 -22.80 -31.49
N ALA A 23 -10.07 -24.08 -31.66
CA ALA A 23 -10.80 -24.85 -30.65
C ALA A 23 -10.03 -24.93 -29.32
N VAL A 24 -8.71 -25.17 -29.39
CA VAL A 24 -7.83 -25.19 -28.21
C VAL A 24 -7.79 -23.81 -27.56
N THR A 25 -7.59 -22.74 -28.32
CA THR A 25 -7.57 -21.37 -27.77
C THR A 25 -8.88 -21.02 -27.08
N VAL A 26 -10.02 -21.29 -27.73
CA VAL A 26 -11.34 -21.05 -27.14
C VAL A 26 -11.52 -21.87 -25.86
N GLY A 27 -11.08 -23.14 -25.86
CA GLY A 27 -11.13 -24.00 -24.68
C GLY A 27 -10.31 -23.44 -23.52
N VAL A 28 -9.07 -23.01 -23.77
CA VAL A 28 -8.20 -22.39 -22.75
C VAL A 28 -8.82 -21.11 -22.19
N VAL A 29 -9.34 -20.23 -23.06
CA VAL A 29 -9.98 -18.98 -22.65
C VAL A 29 -11.23 -19.25 -21.80
N ALA A 30 -12.07 -20.22 -22.22
CA ALA A 30 -13.27 -20.59 -21.48
C ALA A 30 -12.95 -21.14 -20.09
N VAL A 31 -11.94 -22.01 -19.98
CA VAL A 31 -11.45 -22.52 -18.68
C VAL A 31 -10.93 -21.39 -17.80
N GLY A 32 -10.13 -20.48 -18.35
CA GLY A 32 -9.63 -19.31 -17.63
C GLY A 32 -10.74 -18.41 -17.12
N ALA A 33 -11.76 -18.14 -17.95
CA ALA A 33 -12.92 -17.34 -17.56
C ALA A 33 -13.73 -18.00 -16.44
N LEU A 34 -13.97 -19.32 -16.52
CA LEU A 34 -14.68 -20.06 -15.47
C LEU A 34 -13.89 -20.05 -14.15
N LEU A 35 -12.56 -20.21 -14.22
CA LEU A 35 -11.70 -20.12 -13.04
C LEU A 35 -11.80 -18.73 -12.42
N HIS A 36 -11.65 -17.66 -13.21
CA HIS A 36 -11.78 -16.29 -12.72
C HIS A 36 -13.12 -16.03 -12.04
N LEU A 37 -14.24 -16.39 -12.70
CA LEU A 37 -15.58 -16.24 -12.15
C LEU A 37 -15.75 -17.04 -10.84
N GLY A 38 -15.20 -18.25 -10.77
CA GLY A 38 -15.21 -19.07 -9.56
C GLY A 38 -14.44 -18.42 -8.40
N MET A 39 -13.26 -17.86 -8.67
CA MET A 39 -12.44 -17.19 -7.66
C MET A 39 -13.11 -15.92 -7.14
N VAL A 40 -13.62 -15.08 -8.05
CA VAL A 40 -14.38 -13.88 -7.68
C VAL A 40 -15.62 -14.25 -6.88
N PHE A 41 -16.37 -15.27 -7.31
CA PHE A 41 -17.53 -15.77 -6.57
C PHE A 41 -17.16 -16.24 -5.17
N LEU A 42 -16.12 -17.06 -5.00
CA LEU A 42 -15.68 -17.52 -3.69
C LEU A 42 -15.22 -16.39 -2.77
N HIS A 43 -14.69 -15.30 -3.35
CA HIS A 43 -14.27 -14.12 -2.62
C HIS A 43 -15.45 -13.28 -2.13
N VAL A 44 -16.48 -13.06 -2.96
CA VAL A 44 -17.63 -12.19 -2.61
C VAL A 44 -18.78 -12.94 -1.93
N ALA A 45 -18.86 -14.27 -2.10
CA ALA A 45 -19.93 -15.06 -1.51
C ALA A 45 -19.84 -15.11 0.02
N PRO A 46 -20.97 -15.30 0.72
CA PRO A 46 -20.97 -15.55 2.16
C PRO A 46 -20.03 -16.71 2.53
N SER A 47 -19.42 -16.63 3.73
CA SER A 47 -18.42 -17.59 4.18
C SER A 47 -18.94 -19.03 4.10
N ASN A 48 -18.22 -19.88 3.39
CA ASN A 48 -18.55 -21.30 3.20
C ASN A 48 -17.29 -22.17 3.41
N THR A 49 -17.47 -23.48 3.48
CA THR A 49 -16.37 -24.41 3.80
C THR A 49 -15.24 -24.35 2.76
N LEU A 50 -15.58 -24.19 1.48
CA LEU A 50 -14.59 -24.13 0.40
C LEU A 50 -13.79 -22.83 0.44
N SER A 51 -14.45 -21.67 0.63
CA SER A 51 -13.75 -20.38 0.73
C SER A 51 -12.86 -20.29 1.96
N LYS A 52 -13.23 -20.94 3.07
CA LYS A 52 -12.38 -21.02 4.27
C LYS A 52 -11.16 -21.93 4.07
N GLN A 53 -11.36 -23.11 3.48
CA GLN A 53 -10.28 -24.09 3.27
C GLN A 53 -9.23 -23.60 2.25
N HIS A 54 -9.66 -22.84 1.24
CA HIS A 54 -8.80 -22.34 0.17
C HIS A 54 -8.59 -20.82 0.20
N ALA A 55 -8.77 -20.19 1.37
CA ALA A 55 -8.71 -18.73 1.53
C ALA A 55 -7.42 -18.12 0.97
N THR A 56 -6.26 -18.75 1.21
CA THR A 56 -4.97 -18.28 0.69
C THR A 56 -4.95 -18.23 -0.85
N ALA A 57 -5.35 -19.32 -1.52
CA ALA A 57 -5.35 -19.36 -2.98
C ALA A 57 -6.34 -18.36 -3.60
N VAL A 58 -7.51 -18.18 -2.97
CA VAL A 58 -8.50 -17.17 -3.39
C VAL A 58 -7.95 -15.76 -3.23
N ASN A 59 -7.34 -15.47 -2.08
CA ASN A 59 -6.76 -14.16 -1.77
C ASN A 59 -5.58 -13.82 -2.69
N ASP A 60 -4.67 -14.76 -2.93
CA ASP A 60 -3.50 -14.57 -3.81
C ASP A 60 -3.90 -14.28 -5.26
N TYR A 61 -5.03 -14.84 -5.72
CA TYR A 61 -5.57 -14.58 -7.05
C TYR A 61 -6.28 -13.22 -7.16
N ILE A 62 -6.98 -12.80 -6.10
CA ILE A 62 -7.87 -11.62 -6.12
C ILE A 62 -7.12 -10.33 -5.78
N TYR A 63 -6.34 -10.32 -4.70
CA TYR A 63 -5.76 -9.08 -4.17
C TYR A 63 -4.69 -8.39 -5.04
N PRO A 64 -4.01 -9.03 -6.01
CA PRO A 64 -3.14 -8.29 -6.92
C PRO A 64 -3.87 -7.23 -7.77
N GLU A 65 -5.10 -7.50 -8.20
CA GLU A 65 -5.85 -6.65 -9.14
C GLU A 65 -7.13 -6.06 -8.53
N PHE A 66 -7.70 -6.67 -7.49
CA PHE A 66 -9.00 -6.31 -6.90
C PHE A 66 -8.92 -6.12 -5.39
N GLU A 67 -8.16 -5.12 -4.94
CA GLU A 67 -8.20 -4.70 -3.54
C GLU A 67 -9.55 -4.03 -3.21
N GLN A 68 -10.39 -4.71 -2.43
CA GLN A 68 -11.70 -4.19 -2.02
C GLN A 68 -11.61 -3.44 -0.68
N ASN A 69 -11.52 -2.11 -0.72
CA ASN A 69 -11.58 -1.27 0.49
C ASN A 69 -12.95 -0.60 0.64
N TRP A 70 -13.89 -1.29 1.29
CA TRP A 70 -15.27 -0.81 1.53
C TRP A 70 -15.41 0.12 2.76
N LYS A 71 -14.33 0.78 3.22
CA LYS A 71 -14.38 1.66 4.41
C LYS A 71 -15.25 2.92 4.27
N LEU A 72 -15.80 3.22 3.10
CA LEU A 72 -16.53 4.48 2.83
C LEU A 72 -17.99 4.49 3.29
N PHE A 73 -18.59 3.34 3.59
CA PHE A 73 -20.01 3.23 4.00
C PHE A 73 -20.23 2.58 5.37
N ALA A 74 -19.18 2.44 6.18
CA ALA A 74 -19.36 2.01 7.56
C ALA A 74 -20.11 3.11 8.35
N PRO A 75 -21.00 2.76 9.29
CA PRO A 75 -21.73 3.73 10.13
C PRO A 75 -20.82 4.73 10.84
N ASP A 76 -19.59 4.31 11.13
CA ASP A 76 -18.52 5.12 11.69
C ASP A 76 -17.40 5.31 10.65
N PRO A 77 -17.36 6.45 9.91
CA PRO A 77 -16.24 6.76 9.04
C PRO A 77 -14.93 6.84 9.87
N VAL A 78 -13.77 6.87 9.21
CA VAL A 78 -12.47 7.00 9.89
C VAL A 78 -12.50 8.24 10.79
N GLN A 79 -12.61 8.02 12.10
CA GLN A 79 -12.75 9.05 13.14
C GLN A 79 -11.40 9.29 13.83
N GLN A 80 -10.29 9.17 13.10
CA GLN A 80 -8.94 9.32 13.66
C GLN A 80 -8.05 10.13 12.73
N ASN A 81 -7.36 11.12 13.29
CA ASN A 81 -6.24 11.81 12.66
C ASN A 81 -4.98 11.02 12.94
N ASN A 82 -4.27 10.59 11.90
CA ASN A 82 -2.99 9.90 12.04
C ASN A 82 -1.88 10.77 11.45
N HIS A 83 -0.96 11.19 12.31
CA HIS A 83 0.21 11.97 11.96
C HIS A 83 1.45 11.08 12.02
N VAL A 84 2.07 10.85 10.87
CA VAL A 84 3.37 10.20 10.79
C VAL A 84 4.44 11.23 11.16
N GLN A 85 5.19 10.92 12.22
CA GLN A 85 6.28 11.73 12.71
C GLN A 85 7.59 10.97 12.59
N ALA A 86 8.69 11.67 12.34
CA ALA A 86 10.01 11.05 12.24
C ALA A 86 11.07 11.82 13.02
N ARG A 87 12.10 11.11 13.47
CA ARG A 87 13.31 11.65 14.08
C ARG A 87 14.53 10.91 13.57
N ALA A 88 15.69 11.51 13.76
CA ALA A 88 16.97 10.92 13.38
C ALA A 88 17.91 10.81 14.58
N GLU A 89 18.83 9.86 14.50
CA GLU A 89 20.09 9.90 15.23
C GLU A 89 21.14 10.46 14.27
N VAL A 90 21.84 11.52 14.69
CA VAL A 90 22.87 12.18 13.90
C VAL A 90 24.23 12.03 14.54
N ARG A 91 25.26 11.75 13.72
CA ARG A 91 26.65 11.74 14.13
C ARG A 91 27.30 13.10 13.85
N LYS A 92 27.85 13.73 14.89
CA LYS A 92 28.56 15.01 14.80
C LYS A 92 30.01 14.80 14.37
N GLN A 93 30.67 15.90 14.00
CA GLN A 93 32.10 15.89 13.61
C GLN A 93 33.02 15.49 14.78
N ASP A 94 32.63 15.77 16.02
CA ASP A 94 33.35 15.37 17.23
C ASP A 94 33.17 13.88 17.61
N GLY A 95 32.44 13.12 16.78
CA GLY A 95 32.15 11.70 17.00
C GLY A 95 30.95 11.43 17.92
N SER A 96 30.39 12.45 18.58
CA SER A 96 29.20 12.29 19.41
C SER A 96 27.96 11.97 18.56
N THR A 97 27.00 11.29 19.17
CA THR A 97 25.67 11.06 18.59
C THR A 97 24.62 11.91 19.30
N GLN A 98 23.67 12.42 18.53
CA GLN A 98 22.54 13.19 19.05
C GLN A 98 21.25 12.67 18.42
N THR A 99 20.25 12.37 19.26
CA THR A 99 18.89 12.11 18.81
C THR A 99 18.13 13.42 18.62
N THR A 100 17.50 13.62 17.47
CA THR A 100 16.70 14.81 17.20
C THR A 100 15.32 14.73 17.86
N GLY A 101 14.65 15.88 17.92
CA GLY A 101 13.22 15.91 18.22
C GLY A 101 12.40 15.22 17.12
N TRP A 102 11.13 14.95 17.45
CA TRP A 102 10.14 14.48 16.48
C TRP A 102 9.71 15.62 15.57
N VAL A 103 9.71 15.36 14.27
CA VAL A 103 9.18 16.25 13.24
C VAL A 103 7.91 15.63 12.69
N ASP A 104 6.83 16.41 12.63
CA ASP A 104 5.56 15.96 12.06
C ASP A 104 5.58 16.06 10.54
N MET A 105 5.87 14.93 9.89
CA MET A 105 5.99 14.85 8.43
C MET A 105 4.65 15.00 7.74
N THR A 106 3.56 14.56 8.40
CA THR A 106 2.20 14.73 7.88
C THR A 106 1.77 16.19 7.93
N ALA A 107 2.13 16.93 8.98
CA ALA A 107 1.83 18.36 9.08
C ALA A 107 2.52 19.19 7.99
N ILE A 108 3.73 18.79 7.57
CA ILE A 108 4.44 19.41 6.43
C ILE A 108 3.62 19.20 5.15
N ASP A 109 3.24 17.96 4.83
CA ASP A 109 2.43 17.66 3.64
C ASP A 109 1.08 18.41 3.64
N VAL A 110 0.42 18.48 4.79
CA VAL A 110 -0.85 19.22 4.96
C VAL A 110 -0.64 20.72 4.78
N ALA A 111 0.48 21.29 5.25
CA ALA A 111 0.78 22.70 5.07
C ALA A 111 1.01 23.04 3.59
N ASP A 112 1.72 22.18 2.85
CA ASP A 112 1.98 22.36 1.42
C ASP A 112 0.73 22.21 0.55
N MET A 113 -0.28 21.47 1.04
CA MET A 113 -1.61 21.42 0.43
C MET A 113 -2.43 22.69 0.67
N ARG A 114 -2.30 23.32 1.83
CA ARG A 114 -3.15 24.47 2.19
C ARG A 114 -2.89 25.62 1.23
N HIS A 115 -3.96 26.12 0.62
CA HIS A 115 -3.94 27.21 -0.36
C HIS A 115 -3.23 26.90 -1.68
N ASN A 116 -2.89 25.64 -1.95
CA ASN A 116 -2.41 25.21 -3.25
C ASN A 116 -3.60 24.87 -4.16
N LEU A 117 -3.72 25.59 -5.28
CA LEU A 117 -4.81 25.40 -6.25
C LEU A 117 -4.68 24.10 -7.06
N LEU A 118 -3.48 23.56 -7.17
CA LEU A 118 -3.15 22.37 -7.96
C LEU A 118 -2.23 21.44 -7.16
N PRO A 119 -2.67 20.92 -6.02
CA PRO A 119 -1.80 20.13 -5.16
C PRO A 119 -1.53 18.75 -5.79
N SER A 120 -0.28 18.28 -5.74
CA SER A 120 0.13 16.99 -6.31
C SER A 120 -0.50 15.84 -5.53
N HIS A 121 -1.34 15.02 -6.16
CA HIS A 121 -1.92 13.84 -5.51
C HIS A 121 -0.86 12.84 -5.06
N THR A 122 0.27 12.77 -5.77
CA THR A 122 1.37 11.87 -5.41
C THR A 122 2.01 12.30 -4.11
N GLU A 123 2.36 13.58 -3.96
CA GLU A 123 3.01 14.10 -2.75
C GLU A 123 2.10 13.94 -1.52
N GLN A 124 0.81 14.24 -1.68
CA GLN A 124 -0.20 14.12 -0.63
C GLN A 124 -0.40 12.68 -0.12
N ASN A 125 -0.26 11.70 -1.01
CA ASN A 125 -0.57 10.32 -0.70
C ASN A 125 0.66 9.47 -0.45
N GLU A 126 1.86 9.92 -0.81
CA GLU A 126 3.10 9.13 -0.69
C GLU A 126 3.30 8.64 0.74
N LEU A 127 3.38 9.55 1.71
CA LEU A 127 3.63 9.22 3.12
C LEU A 127 2.46 8.42 3.71
N ARG A 128 1.23 8.84 3.42
CA ARG A 128 0.01 8.17 3.89
C ARG A 128 -0.06 6.72 3.40
N ARG A 129 0.22 6.48 2.11
CA ARG A 129 0.22 5.14 1.50
C ARG A 129 1.38 4.30 2.03
N ALA A 130 2.56 4.87 2.22
CA ALA A 130 3.69 4.18 2.81
C ALA A 130 3.39 3.71 4.24
N TRP A 131 2.76 4.59 5.05
CA TRP A 131 2.31 4.23 6.39
C TRP A 131 1.25 3.13 6.38
N SER A 132 0.20 3.27 5.55
CA SER A 132 -0.83 2.23 5.41
C SER A 132 -0.23 0.89 5.03
N TYR A 133 0.63 0.86 4.00
CA TYR A 133 1.27 -0.38 3.57
C TYR A 133 2.10 -1.01 4.70
N TYR A 134 2.83 -0.22 5.47
CA TYR A 134 3.56 -0.71 6.64
C TYR A 134 2.62 -1.34 7.68
N THR A 135 1.52 -0.67 8.02
CA THR A 135 0.57 -1.17 9.03
C THR A 135 -0.26 -2.37 8.54
N ASP A 136 -0.47 -2.51 7.24
CA ASP A 136 -1.19 -3.65 6.66
C ASP A 136 -0.32 -4.93 6.67
N THR A 137 1.01 -4.78 6.70
CA THR A 137 1.98 -5.90 6.72
C THR A 137 2.68 -6.10 8.06
N HIS A 138 2.33 -5.33 9.11
CA HIS A 138 2.90 -5.46 10.45
C HIS A 138 1.82 -5.36 11.53
N ASN A 139 1.85 -6.28 12.50
CA ASN A 139 0.95 -6.23 13.65
C ASN A 139 1.23 -5.02 14.57
N ASP A 140 0.41 -4.80 15.59
CA ASP A 140 0.54 -3.67 16.51
C ASP A 140 1.86 -3.63 17.30
N GLN A 141 2.54 -4.78 17.41
CA GLN A 141 3.89 -4.90 17.99
C GLN A 141 5.01 -4.71 16.96
N ASN A 142 4.68 -4.25 15.74
CA ASN A 142 5.57 -4.04 14.61
C ASN A 142 6.26 -5.32 14.11
N GLN A 143 5.64 -6.48 14.31
CA GLN A 143 6.14 -7.75 13.80
C GLN A 143 5.59 -8.01 12.40
N PRO A 144 6.42 -8.50 11.46
CA PRO A 144 6.02 -8.72 10.07
C PRO A 144 4.97 -9.83 9.94
N THR A 145 3.95 -9.61 9.10
CA THR A 145 2.84 -10.55 8.89
C THR A 145 2.67 -10.99 7.44
N ALA A 146 3.38 -10.37 6.49
CA ALA A 146 3.16 -10.57 5.04
C ALA A 146 4.43 -11.02 4.28
N GLY A 147 5.35 -11.72 4.95
CA GLY A 147 6.61 -12.16 4.34
C GLY A 147 7.36 -11.00 3.67
N ASN A 148 7.73 -11.16 2.40
CA ASN A 148 8.41 -10.16 1.57
C ASN A 148 7.69 -8.79 1.52
N GLY A 149 6.36 -8.77 1.66
CA GLY A 149 5.60 -7.52 1.69
C GLY A 149 5.99 -6.63 2.87
N SER A 150 6.30 -7.23 4.02
CA SER A 150 6.72 -6.52 5.23
C SER A 150 8.11 -5.88 5.08
N ASP A 151 9.02 -6.56 4.38
CA ASP A 151 10.35 -6.02 4.10
C ASP A 151 10.26 -4.85 3.11
N LEU A 152 9.44 -4.99 2.06
CA LEU A 152 9.21 -3.94 1.07
C LEU A 152 8.54 -2.71 1.67
N SER A 153 7.52 -2.89 2.52
CA SER A 153 6.83 -1.78 3.17
C SER A 153 7.75 -1.04 4.15
N SER A 154 8.59 -1.78 4.88
CA SER A 154 9.62 -1.21 5.75
C SER A 154 10.63 -0.38 4.96
N ALA A 155 11.20 -0.94 3.90
CA ALA A 155 12.17 -0.25 3.05
C ALA A 155 11.56 0.99 2.38
N TYR A 156 10.32 0.89 1.89
CA TYR A 156 9.63 1.99 1.24
C TYR A 156 9.40 3.17 2.19
N LEU A 157 8.84 2.91 3.39
CA LEU A 157 8.65 3.93 4.41
C LEU A 157 9.98 4.55 4.86
N GLN A 158 10.99 3.70 5.11
CA GLN A 158 12.33 4.16 5.48
C GLN A 158 12.93 5.09 4.43
N ASN A 159 12.82 4.74 3.14
CA ASN A 159 13.39 5.53 2.04
C ASN A 159 12.72 6.91 1.90
N ILE A 160 11.39 6.97 2.04
CA ILE A 160 10.65 8.24 2.02
C ILE A 160 11.13 9.14 3.17
N LEU A 161 11.22 8.60 4.38
CA LEU A 161 11.64 9.36 5.56
C LEU A 161 13.10 9.80 5.48
N ALA A 162 14.00 8.92 5.05
CA ALA A 162 15.41 9.25 4.85
C ALA A 162 15.59 10.36 3.80
N LYS A 163 14.85 10.29 2.69
CA LYS A 163 14.85 11.32 1.64
C LYS A 163 14.36 12.67 2.18
N ARG A 164 13.28 12.68 2.97
CA ARG A 164 12.67 13.90 3.52
C ARG A 164 13.49 14.53 4.65
N LEU A 165 14.11 13.73 5.52
CA LEU A 165 15.02 14.21 6.56
C LEU A 165 16.36 14.71 5.99
N GLY A 166 16.77 14.14 4.85
CA GLY A 166 18.03 14.44 4.20
C GLY A 166 19.23 13.76 4.84
N PRO A 167 20.42 13.85 4.22
CA PRO A 167 21.64 13.19 4.69
C PRO A 167 22.23 13.86 5.94
N THR A 168 21.88 15.12 6.21
CA THR A 168 22.41 15.92 7.32
C THR A 168 21.28 16.63 8.05
N LEU A 169 21.30 16.56 9.38
CA LEU A 169 20.32 17.24 10.23
C LEU A 169 21.01 17.77 11.50
N ASN A 170 20.62 18.96 11.96
CA ASN A 170 21.22 19.64 13.12
C ASN A 170 22.76 19.73 13.07
N GLY A 171 23.37 19.85 11.88
CA GLY A 171 24.82 19.91 11.71
C GLY A 171 25.57 18.58 11.90
N GLY A 172 24.88 17.43 11.84
CA GLY A 172 25.49 16.09 11.82
C GLY A 172 24.94 15.22 10.69
N THR A 173 25.61 14.11 10.40
CA THR A 173 25.18 13.13 9.40
C THR A 173 24.11 12.21 9.98
N VAL A 174 22.99 12.04 9.28
CA VAL A 174 21.92 11.11 9.69
C VAL A 174 22.43 9.67 9.56
N VAL A 175 22.40 8.91 10.66
CA VAL A 175 22.89 7.52 10.71
C VAL A 175 21.78 6.51 10.96
N ARG A 176 20.75 6.92 11.70
CA ARG A 176 19.54 6.11 11.94
C ARG A 176 18.33 7.01 11.89
N ILE A 177 17.20 6.43 11.53
CA ILE A 177 15.90 7.10 11.56
C ILE A 177 14.89 6.26 12.33
N GLN A 178 13.94 6.93 12.95
CA GLN A 178 12.80 6.30 13.60
C GLN A 178 11.55 7.04 13.20
N ALA A 179 10.46 6.28 13.04
CA ALA A 179 9.14 6.83 12.79
C ALA A 179 8.19 6.49 13.94
N ARG A 180 7.12 7.27 14.06
CA ARG A 180 5.95 6.92 14.86
C ARG A 180 4.68 7.44 14.21
N ALA A 181 3.55 6.79 14.50
CA ALA A 181 2.25 7.42 14.32
C ALA A 181 1.81 8.08 15.62
N ALA A 182 1.31 9.30 15.50
CA ALA A 182 0.54 10.00 16.52
C ALA A 182 -0.93 9.98 16.07
N THR A 183 -1.74 9.16 16.73
CA THR A 183 -3.14 8.94 16.38
C THR A 183 -4.04 9.62 17.40
N THR A 184 -4.91 10.51 16.94
CA THR A 184 -5.84 11.26 17.77
C THR A 184 -7.26 11.04 17.26
N ALA A 185 -8.19 10.65 18.12
CA ALA A 185 -9.59 10.55 17.72
C ALA A 185 -10.17 11.94 17.36
N VAL A 186 -11.00 12.00 16.31
CA VAL A 186 -11.68 13.22 15.88
C VAL A 186 -12.82 13.50 16.83
N ALA A 187 -12.73 14.61 17.57
CA ALA A 187 -13.75 15.00 18.53
C ALA A 187 -15.16 14.98 17.92
N ARG A 188 -16.11 14.38 18.63
CA ARG A 188 -17.51 14.37 18.23
C ARG A 188 -18.11 15.77 18.31
N PRO A 189 -19.10 16.09 17.47
CA PRO A 189 -19.80 17.36 17.56
C PRO A 189 -20.48 17.55 18.92
N SER A 190 -20.49 18.77 19.44
CA SER A 190 -21.06 19.10 20.76
C SER A 190 -22.54 18.73 20.91
N TRP A 191 -23.28 18.59 19.81
CA TRP A 191 -24.70 18.24 19.79
C TRP A 191 -24.99 16.73 19.88
N SER A 192 -24.00 15.84 19.78
CA SER A 192 -24.24 14.38 19.79
C SER A 192 -24.40 13.79 21.20
N GLY A 193 -24.02 14.53 22.24
CA GLY A 193 -24.08 14.07 23.65
C GLY A 193 -23.12 12.92 24.00
N GLU A 194 -22.32 12.46 23.04
CA GLU A 194 -21.40 11.31 23.18
C GLU A 194 -19.96 11.82 23.30
N SER A 195 -19.24 11.37 24.34
CA SER A 195 -17.85 11.74 24.58
C SER A 195 -16.91 10.63 24.11
N ILE A 196 -15.83 10.99 23.43
CA ILE A 196 -14.75 10.08 23.05
C ILE A 196 -13.44 10.56 23.67
N ASP A 197 -12.55 9.62 23.97
CA ASP A 197 -11.20 9.97 24.40
C ASP A 197 -10.40 10.48 23.19
N THR A 198 -10.05 11.77 23.22
CA THR A 198 -9.21 12.42 22.21
C THR A 198 -7.74 12.45 22.60
N THR A 199 -7.32 11.65 23.58
CA THR A 199 -5.91 11.50 23.95
C THR A 199 -5.12 10.93 22.77
N THR A 200 -3.97 11.53 22.47
CA THR A 200 -3.12 11.07 21.37
C THR A 200 -2.38 9.81 21.77
N GLN A 201 -2.56 8.75 20.99
CA GLN A 201 -1.87 7.48 21.14
C GLN A 201 -0.67 7.43 20.21
N TYR A 202 0.44 6.86 20.67
CA TYR A 202 1.67 6.75 19.90
C TYR A 202 2.01 5.29 19.58
N ARG A 203 2.25 5.00 18.31
CA ARG A 203 2.86 3.74 17.85
C ARG A 203 4.25 4.04 17.32
N GLU A 204 5.28 3.81 18.13
CA GLU A 204 6.68 3.96 17.70
C GLU A 204 7.16 2.73 16.94
N LEU A 205 7.88 2.97 15.85
CA LEU A 205 8.51 1.92 15.06
C LEU A 205 9.95 1.67 15.53
N PRO A 206 10.54 0.50 15.19
CA PRO A 206 11.96 0.24 15.44
C PRO A 206 12.84 1.28 14.73
N TRP A 207 14.06 1.44 15.23
CA TRP A 207 15.08 2.26 14.57
C TRP A 207 15.64 1.54 13.35
N TRP A 208 15.72 2.25 12.22
CA TRP A 208 16.38 1.76 11.01
C TRP A 208 17.71 2.46 10.76
N THR A 209 18.72 1.70 10.37
CA THR A 209 20.01 2.25 9.94
C THR A 209 19.90 2.76 8.52
N VAL A 210 20.33 4.00 8.27
CA VAL A 210 20.34 4.57 6.92
C VAL A 210 21.66 4.22 6.26
N THR A 211 21.61 3.46 5.16
CA THR A 211 22.81 3.22 4.34
C THR A 211 23.07 4.47 3.50
N THR A 212 24.03 5.30 3.90
CA THR A 212 24.59 6.30 2.98
C THR A 212 25.27 5.56 1.85
N ALA A 213 24.68 5.58 0.65
CA ALA A 213 25.36 5.06 -0.53
C ALA A 213 26.74 5.72 -0.63
N PRO A 214 27.84 4.96 -0.85
CA PRO A 214 29.12 5.57 -1.16
C PRO A 214 28.95 6.43 -2.41
N ALA A 215 29.44 7.67 -2.39
CA ALA A 215 29.63 8.44 -3.60
C ALA A 215 30.36 7.57 -4.63
N GLY A 216 29.84 7.55 -5.87
CA GLY A 216 30.17 6.56 -6.89
C GLY A 216 31.66 6.24 -7.00
N GLN A 217 31.99 4.96 -6.93
CA GLN A 217 33.24 4.48 -7.51
C GLN A 217 33.06 4.50 -9.03
N GLU A 218 33.49 5.59 -9.66
CA GLU A 218 33.90 5.55 -11.07
C GLU A 218 34.96 4.46 -11.19
N LYS A 219 34.57 3.30 -11.73
CA LYS A 219 35.53 2.33 -12.23
C LYS A 219 36.12 2.92 -13.51
N THR A 220 37.24 3.61 -13.39
CA THR A 220 38.14 3.80 -14.52
C THR A 220 38.77 2.45 -14.84
N SER A 221 38.36 1.86 -15.97
CA SER A 221 39.13 0.81 -16.68
C SER A 221 40.42 1.38 -17.24
#